data_AF-A0A970NLN9-F1
#
_entry.id   AF-A0A970NLN9-F1
#
_cell.length_a   1.000
_cell.length_b   1.000
_cell.length_c   1.000
_cell.angle_alpha   90.00
_cell.angle_beta   90.00
_cell.angle_gamma   90.00
#
_symmetry.space_group_name_H-M   'P 1'
#
loop_
_entity.id
_entity.type
_entity.pdbx_description
1 polymer ?
#
loop_
_entity_poly.entity_id
_entity_poly.type
_entity_poly.pdbx_seq_one_letter_code
_entity_poly.pdbx_strand_id
1 'polypeptide(L)' 'MAVVKVVIKQFLDRMEIKSKGMELEVRTPDGKSHRGDLVVTSTGLTWCKGRTTAKNGIKLTWDEFIAWVEKARSGS' A
#
# COMPACT_ATOMS: atom_id res chain seq x y z
N MET A 1 13.85 34.91 -16.54
CA MET A 1 12.80 33.92 -16.86
C MET A 1 12.21 33.44 -15.55
N ALA A 2 10.89 33.51 -15.36
CA ALA A 2 10.25 33.03 -14.13
C ALA A 2 9.98 31.52 -14.26
N VAL A 3 10.42 30.73 -13.26
CA VAL A 3 10.14 29.30 -13.21
C VAL A 3 8.77 29.10 -12.59
N VAL A 4 7.83 28.53 -13.35
CA VAL A 4 6.47 28.27 -12.89
C VAL A 4 6.45 26.99 -12.06
N LYS A 5 5.96 27.09 -10.82
CA LYS A 5 5.72 25.93 -9.94
C LYS A 5 4.36 25.32 -10.27
N VAL A 6 4.37 24.11 -10.81
CA VAL A 6 3.17 23.32 -11.12
C VAL A 6 2.98 22.28 -10.01
N VAL A 7 1.78 22.22 -9.42
CA VAL A 7 1.40 21.23 -8.40
C VAL A 7 0.10 20.55 -8.80
N ILE A 8 0.00 19.25 -8.55
CA ILE A 8 -1.21 18.47 -8.79
C ILE A 8 -2.21 18.82 -7.69
N LYS A 9 -3.36 19.41 -8.06
CA LYS A 9 -4.39 19.86 -7.12
C LYS A 9 -5.46 18.81 -6.81
N GLN A 10 -5.69 17.88 -7.73
CA GLN A 10 -6.54 16.70 -7.54
C GLN A 10 -5.99 15.56 -8.40
N PHE A 11 -5.89 14.38 -7.80
CA PHE A 11 -5.44 13.16 -8.44
C PHE A 11 -6.44 12.09 -8.01
N LEU A 12 -7.59 11.95 -8.68
CA LEU A 12 -8.58 10.91 -8.42
C LEU A 12 -9.79 11.07 -9.35
N ASP A 13 -9.96 10.12 -10.25
CA ASP A 13 -11.28 9.76 -10.77
C ASP A 13 -11.42 8.24 -10.99
N ARG A 14 -10.36 7.50 -11.32
CA ARG A 14 -10.25 6.04 -11.10
C ARG A 14 -8.86 5.51 -11.42
N MET A 15 -8.06 5.22 -10.40
CA MET A 15 -6.83 4.46 -10.58
C MET A 15 -7.13 2.96 -10.43
N GLU A 16 -7.11 2.25 -11.53
CA GLU A 16 -7.21 0.79 -11.54
C GLU A 16 -5.83 0.17 -11.24
N ILE A 17 -5.75 -0.63 -10.19
CA ILE A 17 -4.54 -1.37 -9.85
C ILE A 17 -4.44 -2.57 -10.78
N LYS A 18 -3.60 -2.46 -11.82
CA LYS A 18 -3.32 -3.53 -12.77
C LYS A 18 -2.24 -4.48 -12.22
N SER A 19 -1.80 -5.45 -13.03
CA SER A 19 -0.86 -6.51 -12.63
C SER A 19 0.47 -6.01 -12.05
N LYS A 20 0.97 -4.85 -12.49
CA LYS A 20 2.20 -4.24 -11.94
C LYS A 20 2.03 -3.67 -10.53
N GLY A 21 0.79 -3.44 -10.09
CA GLY A 21 0.48 -2.98 -8.74
C GLY A 21 0.90 -1.54 -8.42
N MET A 22 0.86 -1.21 -7.14
CA MET A 22 1.45 -0.02 -6.52
C MET A 22 2.16 -0.41 -5.21
N GLU A 23 3.12 0.40 -4.79
CA GLU A 23 3.78 0.24 -3.49
C GLU A 23 3.44 1.44 -2.60
N LEU A 24 3.07 1.14 -1.35
CA LEU A 24 2.73 2.12 -0.33
C LEU A 24 3.78 2.08 0.77
N GLU A 25 4.48 3.20 1.00
CA GLU A 25 5.48 3.31 2.07
C GLU A 25 4.81 3.49 3.45
N VAL A 26 4.98 2.47 4.29
CA VAL A 26 4.70 2.34 5.72
C VAL A 26 5.57 3.18 6.66
N ARG A 27 5.17 4.32 7.22
CA ARG A 27 6.00 5.03 8.23
C ARG A 27 5.31 5.21 9.58
N THR A 28 6.10 5.52 10.60
CA THR A 28 5.60 6.04 11.88
C THR A 28 4.87 7.38 11.70
N PRO A 29 3.97 7.76 12.62
CA PRO A 29 3.24 9.04 12.54
C PRO A 29 4.14 10.28 12.45
N ASP A 30 5.34 10.21 13.04
CA ASP A 30 6.35 11.28 12.98
C ASP A 30 7.18 11.27 11.68
N GLY A 31 6.95 10.32 10.78
CA GLY A 31 7.65 10.15 9.51
C GLY A 31 9.10 9.69 9.61
N LYS A 32 9.63 9.47 10.82
CA LYS A 32 11.07 9.20 11.05
C LYS A 32 11.46 7.75 10.80
N SER A 33 10.60 6.81 11.17
CA SER A 33 10.91 5.38 11.08
C SER A 33 10.09 4.69 10.01
N HIS A 34 10.78 3.98 9.12
CA HIS A 34 10.17 3.09 8.14
C HIS A 34 9.68 1.81 8.84
N ARG A 35 8.40 1.48 8.64
CA ARG A 35 7.76 0.27 9.14
C ARG A 35 7.79 -0.86 8.11
N GLY A 36 7.73 -0.52 6.83
CA GLY A 36 7.70 -1.47 5.74
C GLY A 36 7.00 -0.91 4.51
N ASP A 37 6.82 -1.72 3.48
CA ASP A 37 6.13 -1.35 2.25
C ASP A 37 4.96 -2.31 2.02
N LEU A 38 3.81 -1.78 1.61
CA LEU A 38 2.66 -2.58 1.21
C LEU A 38 2.55 -2.54 -0.30
N VAL A 39 2.79 -3.68 -0.95
CA VAL A 39 2.55 -3.85 -2.38
C VAL A 39 1.11 -4.28 -2.57
N VAL A 40 0.38 -3.55 -3.41
CA VAL A 40 -1.03 -3.83 -3.76
C VAL A 40 -1.08 -4.17 -5.24
N THR A 41 -1.56 -5.35 -5.58
CA THR A 41 -1.79 -5.77 -6.98
C THR A 41 -3.25 -6.18 -7.17
N SER A 42 -3.65 -6.42 -8.41
CA SER A 42 -4.97 -6.99 -8.70
C SER A 42 -5.21 -8.36 -8.06
N THR A 43 -4.15 -9.10 -7.72
CA THR A 43 -4.25 -10.46 -7.14
C THR A 43 -4.20 -10.47 -5.62
N GLY A 44 -3.81 -9.37 -4.97
CA GLY A 44 -3.76 -9.31 -3.51
C GLY A 44 -2.77 -8.29 -2.98
N LEU A 45 -2.30 -8.57 -1.77
CA LEU A 45 -1.44 -7.72 -0.96
C LEU A 45 -0.13 -8.44 -0.64
N THR A 46 0.96 -7.69 -0.58
CA THR A 46 2.24 -8.18 -0.05
C THR A 46 2.80 -7.20 0.96
N TRP A 47 2.88 -7.61 2.22
CA TRP A 47 3.49 -6.80 3.28
C TRP A 47 4.98 -7.08 3.40
N CYS A 48 5.78 -6.05 3.18
CA CYS A 48 7.23 -6.08 3.23
C CYS A 48 7.70 -5.37 4.50
N LYS A 49 7.93 -6.09 5.59
CA LYS A 49 8.37 -5.47 6.86
C LYS A 49 9.78 -4.89 6.74
N GLY A 50 9.96 -3.63 7.14
CA GLY A 50 11.24 -2.91 6.97
C GLY A 50 11.67 -2.87 5.50
N ARG A 51 12.98 -3.00 5.23
CA ARG A 51 13.54 -2.95 3.86
C ARG A 51 13.54 -4.32 3.15
N THR A 52 12.43 -5.03 3.22
CA THR A 52 12.30 -6.35 2.59
C THR A 52 11.79 -6.20 1.16
N THR A 53 12.31 -6.97 0.21
CA THR A 53 11.77 -6.96 -1.16
C THR A 53 10.44 -7.70 -1.22
N ALA A 54 9.56 -7.33 -2.16
CA ALA A 54 8.25 -7.97 -2.36
C ALA A 54 8.32 -9.51 -2.48
N LYS A 55 9.41 -10.06 -2.99
CA LYS A 55 9.63 -11.51 -3.09
C LYS A 55 9.60 -12.21 -1.73
N ASN A 56 10.07 -11.54 -0.69
CA ASN A 56 10.24 -12.07 0.66
C ASN A 56 9.18 -11.53 1.65
N GLY A 57 8.22 -10.76 1.15
CA GLY A 57 7.10 -10.24 1.94
C GLY A 57 6.05 -11.30 2.24
N ILE A 58 5.17 -11.00 3.20
CA ILE A 58 4.01 -11.82 3.52
C ILE A 58 2.95 -11.55 2.47
N LYS A 59 2.59 -12.56 1.68
CA LYS A 59 1.59 -12.47 0.63
C LYS A 59 0.22 -12.86 1.19
N LEU A 60 -0.80 -12.11 0.80
CA LEU A 60 -2.20 -12.35 1.11
C LEU A 60 -3.01 -12.14 -0.17
N THR A 61 -3.89 -13.08 -0.49
CA THR A 61 -4.95 -12.85 -1.47
C THR A 61 -5.97 -11.86 -0.91
N TRP A 62 -6.81 -11.31 -1.78
CA TRP A 62 -7.91 -10.43 -1.34
C TRP A 62 -8.90 -11.16 -0.43
N ASP A 63 -9.23 -12.42 -0.72
CA ASP A 63 -10.16 -13.21 0.09
C ASP A 63 -9.61 -13.46 1.50
N GLU A 64 -8.32 -13.82 1.62
CA GLU A 64 -7.66 -13.99 2.92
C GLU A 64 -7.65 -12.68 3.73
N PHE A 65 -7.38 -11.56 3.06
CA PHE A 65 -7.38 -10.25 3.70
C PHE A 65 -8.78 -9.85 4.18
N ILE A 66 -9.82 -10.02 3.33
CA ILE A 66 -11.21 -9.70 3.69
C ILE A 66 -11.65 -10.54 4.89
N ALA A 67 -11.45 -11.86 4.82
CA ALA A 67 -11.81 -12.76 5.91
C ALA A 67 -11.09 -12.40 7.22
N TRP A 68 -9.81 -12.02 7.15
CA TRP A 68 -9.04 -11.57 8.30
C TRP A 68 -9.62 -10.30 8.93
N VAL A 69 -9.96 -9.29 8.12
CA VAL A 69 -10.53 -8.02 8.62
C VAL A 69 -11.91 -8.23 9.23
N GLU A 70 -12.77 -9.01 8.58
CA GLU A 70 -14.13 -9.31 9.08
C GLU A 70 -14.08 -10.08 10.41
N LYS A 71 -13.17 -11.06 10.51
CA LYS A 71 -12.93 -11.79 11.76
C LYS A 71 -12.40 -10.86 12.86
N ALA A 72 -11.48 -9.96 12.54
CA ALA A 72 -10.89 -9.05 13.52
C ALA A 72 -11.93 -8.06 14.11
N ARG A 73 -13.00 -7.76 13.38
CA ARG A 73 -14.08 -6.84 13.81
C ARG A 73 -15.31 -7.51 14.39
N SER A 74 -15.50 -8.81 14.17
CA SER A 74 -16.62 -9.58 14.73
C SER A 74 -16.35 -10.13 16.14
N GLY A 75 -15.12 -9.93 16.66
CA GLY A 75 -14.72 -10.28 18.03
C GLY A 75 -14.75 -9.13 19.04
N SER A 76 -15.44 -8.02 18.74
CA SER A 76 -15.64 -6.86 19.63
C SER A 76 -17.09 -6.65 20.00
#